data_AF-A0A0V1CUS3-F1
#
_entry.id   AF-A0A0V1CUS3-F1
#
_cell.length_a   1.000
_cell.length_b   1.000
_cell.length_c   1.000
_cell.angle_alpha   90.00
_cell.angle_beta   90.00
_cell.angle_gamma   90.00
#
_symmetry.space_group_name_H-M   'P 1'
#
loop_
_entity.id
_entity.type
_entity.pdbx_description
1 polymer ?
#
loop_
_entity_poly.entity_id
_entity_poly.type
_entity_poly.pdbx_seq_one_letter_code
_entity_poly.pdbx_strand_id
1 'polypeptide(L)'
;MEEEEQVTSRKRKAKRRTESWELSYRTKPDAAADREKNRRYRFLATKGVVTLFNAIRERQQKTSKKLEEAKTTRSKEKVIHELKKDEFFESLQNSDIVNPVKASGKQKDKAEMTSKWEVLRDDFLVNSNFNNLKDWDKKK
;
A
#
# COMPACT_ATOMS: atom_id res chain seq x y z
N MET A 1 29.87 -17.98 -33.81
CA MET A 1 29.30 -19.29 -33.40
C MET A 1 29.17 -19.38 -31.88
N GLU A 2 30.24 -19.09 -31.12
CA GLU A 2 30.24 -19.14 -29.64
C GLU A 2 29.36 -18.08 -28.96
N GLU A 3 29.30 -16.85 -29.51
CA GLU A 3 28.42 -15.78 -28.98
C GLU A 3 26.93 -16.07 -29.20
N GLU A 4 26.56 -16.69 -30.31
CA GLU A 4 25.16 -17.05 -30.61
C GLU A 4 24.67 -18.17 -29.67
N GLU A 5 25.54 -19.12 -29.34
CA GLU A 5 25.27 -20.17 -28.35
C GLU A 5 25.11 -19.58 -26.93
N GLN A 6 25.94 -18.60 -26.56
CA GLN A 6 25.80 -17.91 -25.28
C GLN A 6 24.50 -17.07 -25.19
N VAL A 7 24.11 -16.37 -26.27
CA VAL A 7 22.86 -15.59 -26.31
C VAL A 7 21.63 -16.51 -26.25
N THR A 8 21.63 -17.64 -26.95
CA THR A 8 20.52 -18.61 -26.89
C THR A 8 20.42 -19.31 -25.54
N SER A 9 21.55 -19.61 -24.88
CA SER A 9 21.56 -20.17 -23.52
C SER A 9 21.00 -19.18 -22.48
N ARG A 10 21.33 -17.89 -22.59
CA ARG A 10 20.79 -16.82 -21.73
C ARG A 10 19.29 -16.64 -21.94
N LYS A 11 18.82 -16.64 -23.18
CA LYS A 11 17.37 -16.59 -23.52
C LYS A 11 16.61 -17.78 -22.94
N ARG A 12 17.16 -19.00 -23.01
CA ARG A 12 16.56 -20.21 -22.41
C ARG A 12 16.46 -20.13 -20.89
N LYS A 13 17.50 -19.62 -20.21
CA LYS A 13 17.49 -19.42 -18.76
C LYS A 13 16.49 -18.35 -18.32
N ALA A 14 16.38 -17.24 -19.06
CA ALA A 14 15.38 -16.20 -18.80
C ALA A 14 13.96 -16.74 -18.97
N LYS A 15 13.68 -17.46 -20.08
CA LYS A 15 12.39 -18.09 -20.34
C LYS A 15 11.97 -19.07 -19.23
N ARG A 16 12.87 -19.94 -18.78
CA ARG A 16 12.61 -20.85 -17.65
C ARG A 16 12.29 -20.13 -16.34
N ARG A 17 12.94 -18.98 -16.10
CA ARG A 17 12.69 -18.16 -14.90
C ARG A 17 11.31 -17.50 -14.95
N THR A 18 10.91 -16.99 -16.12
CA THR A 18 9.56 -16.45 -16.36
C THR A 18 8.50 -17.54 -16.24
N GLU A 19 8.72 -18.72 -16.82
CA GLU A 19 7.81 -19.87 -16.72
C GLU A 19 7.65 -20.35 -15.27
N SER A 20 8.74 -20.41 -14.50
CA SER A 20 8.70 -20.74 -13.08
C SER A 20 7.85 -19.74 -12.27
N TRP A 21 7.99 -18.44 -12.55
CA TRP A 21 7.20 -17.40 -11.90
C TRP A 21 5.72 -17.51 -12.25
N GLU A 22 5.40 -17.71 -13.54
CA GLU A 22 4.02 -17.87 -14.00
C GLU A 22 3.35 -19.13 -13.47
N LEU A 23 4.08 -20.25 -13.37
CA LEU A 23 3.55 -21.47 -12.77
C LEU A 23 3.34 -21.36 -11.25
N SER A 24 4.07 -20.48 -10.56
CA SER A 24 3.96 -20.32 -9.10
C SER A 24 2.59 -19.84 -8.64
N TYR A 25 1.79 -19.21 -9.51
CA TYR A 25 0.46 -18.72 -9.20
C TYR A 25 -0.68 -19.58 -9.77
N ARG A 26 -0.36 -20.69 -10.46
CA ARG A 26 -1.35 -21.56 -11.12
C ARG A 26 -1.77 -22.74 -10.23
N THR A 27 -1.93 -22.53 -8.93
CA THR A 27 -2.51 -23.52 -8.02
C THR A 27 -4.03 -23.38 -8.00
N LYS A 28 -4.77 -24.48 -8.25
CA LYS A 28 -6.24 -24.47 -8.09
C LYS A 28 -6.56 -24.16 -6.62
N PRO A 29 -7.41 -23.16 -6.32
CA PRO A 29 -7.85 -22.90 -4.96
C PRO A 29 -8.57 -24.13 -4.39
N ASP A 30 -8.20 -24.54 -3.17
CA ASP A 30 -8.87 -25.64 -2.49
C ASP A 30 -9.86 -25.08 -1.46
N ALA A 31 -11.14 -25.41 -1.64
CA ALA A 31 -12.21 -24.92 -0.78
C ALA A 31 -12.09 -25.39 0.68
N ALA A 32 -11.46 -26.54 0.93
CA ALA A 32 -11.26 -27.06 2.28
C ALA A 32 -10.05 -26.42 2.97
N ALA A 33 -8.87 -26.43 2.33
CA ALA A 33 -7.65 -25.85 2.89
C ALA A 33 -7.71 -24.32 3.04
N ASP A 34 -8.31 -23.60 2.08
CA ASP A 34 -8.37 -22.13 2.11
C ASP A 34 -9.54 -21.58 2.93
N ARG A 35 -10.39 -22.44 3.53
CA ARG A 35 -11.63 -22.02 4.20
C ARG A 35 -11.40 -20.97 5.28
N GLU A 36 -10.44 -21.18 6.16
CA GLU A 36 -10.15 -20.27 7.27
C GLU A 36 -9.50 -18.97 6.76
N LYS A 37 -8.62 -19.05 5.76
CA LYS A 37 -8.01 -17.88 5.12
C LYS A 37 -9.07 -17.00 4.44
N ASN A 38 -9.98 -17.61 3.69
CA ASN A 38 -11.11 -16.94 3.05
C ASN A 38 -12.07 -16.33 4.08
N ARG A 39 -12.31 -17.00 5.20
CA ARG A 39 -13.09 -16.45 6.31
C ARG A 39 -12.44 -15.18 6.89
N ARG A 40 -11.12 -15.19 7.11
CA ARG A 40 -10.38 -14.01 7.58
C ARG A 40 -10.42 -12.86 6.56
N TYR A 41 -10.28 -13.15 5.27
CA TYR A 41 -10.39 -12.10 4.25
C TYR A 41 -11.78 -11.50 4.16
N ARG A 42 -12.83 -12.32 4.23
CA ARG A 42 -14.21 -11.83 4.32
C ARG A 42 -14.39 -10.94 5.54
N PHE A 43 -13.91 -11.39 6.70
CA PHE A 43 -13.97 -10.61 7.93
C PHE A 43 -13.22 -9.27 7.82
N LEU A 44 -12.02 -9.26 7.24
CA LEU A 44 -11.25 -8.03 7.07
C LEU A 44 -11.94 -7.07 6.08
N ALA A 45 -12.48 -7.59 4.98
CA ALA A 45 -13.21 -6.80 4.00
C ALA A 45 -14.49 -6.19 4.60
N THR A 46 -15.29 -6.98 5.34
CA THR A 46 -16.49 -6.48 6.00
C THR A 46 -16.13 -5.48 7.10
N LYS A 47 -15.11 -5.75 7.92
CA LYS A 47 -14.62 -4.82 8.94
C LYS A 47 -14.21 -3.48 8.33
N GLY A 48 -13.45 -3.49 7.25
CA GLY A 48 -13.01 -2.27 6.55
C GLY A 48 -14.20 -1.46 6.02
N VAL A 49 -15.14 -2.12 5.34
CA VAL A 49 -16.34 -1.47 4.79
C VAL A 49 -17.21 -0.87 5.90
N VAL A 50 -17.48 -1.62 6.97
CA VAL A 50 -18.28 -1.16 8.11
C VAL A 50 -17.62 0.03 8.80
N THR A 51 -16.30 -0.02 8.98
CA THR A 51 -15.54 1.07 9.60
C THR A 51 -15.63 2.35 8.77
N LEU A 52 -15.49 2.23 7.44
CA LEU A 52 -15.64 3.36 6.53
C LEU A 52 -17.05 3.96 6.59
N PHE A 53 -18.10 3.14 6.51
CA PHE A 53 -19.47 3.64 6.56
C PHE A 53 -19.82 4.30 7.90
N ASN A 54 -19.34 3.73 9.01
CA ASN A 54 -19.53 4.33 10.32
C ASN A 54 -18.84 5.69 10.42
N ALA A 55 -17.60 5.81 9.92
CA ALA A 55 -16.87 7.07 9.89
C ALA A 55 -17.55 8.12 8.98
N ILE A 56 -18.04 7.71 7.81
CA ILE A 56 -18.81 8.59 6.90
C ILE A 56 -20.07 9.09 7.60
N ARG A 57 -20.82 8.19 8.25
CA ARG A 57 -22.04 8.54 8.98
C ARG A 57 -21.77 9.56 10.09
N GLU A 58 -20.72 9.35 10.88
CA GLU A 58 -20.34 10.27 11.94
C GLU A 58 -19.96 11.65 11.38
N ARG A 59 -19.18 11.69 10.30
CA ARG A 59 -18.81 12.94 9.62
C ARG A 59 -20.05 13.68 9.09
N GLN A 60 -20.96 12.97 8.43
CA GLN A 60 -22.21 13.55 7.92
C GLN A 60 -23.04 14.15 9.04
N GLN A 61 -23.18 13.45 10.16
CA GLN A 61 -23.90 13.96 11.35
C GLN A 61 -23.23 15.20 11.94
N LYS A 62 -21.90 15.20 12.12
CA LYS A 62 -21.15 16.38 12.60
C LYS A 62 -21.31 17.57 11.65
N THR A 63 -21.25 17.33 10.34
CA THR A 63 -21.41 18.37 9.31
C THR A 63 -22.82 18.94 9.32
N SER A 64 -23.84 18.08 9.41
CA SER A 64 -25.24 18.51 9.54
C SER A 64 -25.44 19.38 10.78
N LYS A 65 -24.91 18.97 11.95
CA LYS A 65 -24.98 19.78 13.18
C LYS A 65 -24.31 21.14 13.01
N LYS A 66 -23.08 21.19 12.46
CA LYS A 66 -22.38 22.46 12.17
C LYS A 66 -23.17 23.37 11.21
N LEU A 67 -23.89 22.78 10.25
CA LEU A 67 -24.69 23.52 9.28
C LEU A 67 -25.96 24.12 9.91
N GLU A 68 -26.59 23.40 10.85
CA GLU A 68 -27.73 23.88 11.64
C GLU A 68 -27.30 24.99 12.62
N GLU A 69 -26.13 24.87 13.24
CA GLU A 69 -25.56 25.89 14.13
C GLU A 69 -25.16 27.17 13.38
N ALA A 70 -24.75 27.04 12.12
CA ALA A 70 -24.37 28.15 11.26
C ALA A 70 -25.60 28.95 10.80
N LYS A 71 -25.81 30.13 11.40
CA LYS A 71 -26.96 31.00 11.10
C LYS A 71 -26.84 31.79 9.79
N THR A 72 -25.63 32.15 9.37
CA THR A 72 -25.38 33.00 8.19
C THR A 72 -25.00 32.17 6.96
N THR A 73 -25.38 32.61 5.76
CA THR A 73 -24.97 32.00 4.48
C THR A 73 -23.44 31.84 4.38
N ARG A 74 -22.70 32.90 4.72
CA ARG A 74 -21.23 32.89 4.76
C ARG A 74 -20.65 31.85 5.72
N SER A 75 -21.28 31.62 6.89
CA SER A 75 -20.81 30.59 7.82
C SER A 75 -21.08 29.18 7.30
N LYS A 76 -22.19 28.98 6.59
CA LYS A 76 -22.50 27.69 5.94
C LYS A 76 -21.50 27.36 4.84
N GLU A 77 -21.14 28.35 4.02
CA GLU A 77 -20.12 28.21 2.97
C GLU A 77 -18.74 27.83 3.55
N LYS A 78 -18.35 28.42 4.68
CA LYS A 78 -17.11 28.06 5.38
C LYS A 78 -17.11 26.60 5.84
N VAL A 79 -18.21 26.15 6.45
CA VAL A 79 -18.35 24.75 6.88
C VAL A 79 -18.23 23.80 5.68
N ILE A 80 -18.79 24.16 4.53
CA ILE A 80 -18.67 23.35 3.30
C ILE A 80 -17.23 23.35 2.78
N HIS A 81 -16.55 24.50 2.79
CA HIS A 81 -15.16 24.61 2.33
C HIS A 81 -14.14 23.92 3.26
N GLU A 82 -14.47 23.80 4.55
CA GLU A 82 -13.72 23.01 5.52
C GLU A 82 -13.81 21.50 5.26
N LEU A 83 -14.75 21.02 4.42
CA LEU A 83 -14.87 19.60 4.08
C LEU A 83 -13.76 19.14 3.13
N LYS A 84 -12.53 19.03 3.63
CA LYS A 84 -11.42 18.48 2.86
C LYS A 84 -11.43 16.95 2.90
N LYS A 85 -10.99 16.34 1.81
CA LYS A 85 -10.83 14.87 1.71
C LYS A 85 -9.74 14.39 2.67
N ASP A 86 -8.64 15.14 2.75
CA ASP A 86 -7.44 14.74 3.49
C ASP A 86 -7.66 14.67 5.00
N GLU A 87 -8.39 15.63 5.57
CA GLU A 87 -8.76 15.64 7.01
C GLU A 87 -9.53 14.38 7.42
N PHE A 88 -10.39 13.87 6.54
CA PHE A 88 -11.12 12.64 6.82
C PHE A 88 -10.23 11.40 6.78
N PHE A 89 -9.27 11.33 5.85
CA PHE A 89 -8.31 10.24 5.84
C PHE A 89 -7.37 10.29 7.04
N GLU A 90 -6.94 11.47 7.47
CA GLU A 90 -6.13 11.64 8.68
C GLU A 90 -6.89 11.17 9.93
N SER A 91 -8.16 11.57 10.08
CA SER A 91 -9.03 11.10 11.18
C SER A 91 -9.22 9.58 11.14
N LEU A 92 -9.39 8.99 9.96
CA LEU A 92 -9.59 7.54 9.80
C LEU A 92 -8.31 6.74 10.06
N GLN A 93 -7.15 7.21 9.60
CA GLN A 93 -5.85 6.53 9.79
C GLN A 93 -5.37 6.56 11.24
N ASN A 94 -5.76 7.60 11.99
CA ASN A 94 -5.48 7.73 13.42
C ASN A 94 -6.49 7.00 14.31
N SER A 95 -7.57 6.46 13.73
CA SER A 95 -8.51 5.64 14.49
C SER A 95 -7.91 4.27 14.82
N ASP A 96 -8.03 3.85 16.07
CA ASP A 96 -7.50 2.57 16.59
C ASP A 96 -8.04 1.34 15.83
N ILE A 97 -9.12 1.52 15.07
CA ILE A 97 -9.79 0.49 14.28
C ILE A 97 -8.95 0.06 13.06
N VAL A 98 -8.18 1.00 12.49
CA VAL A 98 -7.41 0.81 11.25
C VAL A 98 -5.93 0.49 11.56
N ASN A 99 -5.39 1.00 12.66
CA ASN A 99 -4.02 0.76 13.10
C ASN A 99 -3.95 0.16 14.52
N PRO A 100 -4.08 -1.18 14.66
CA PRO A 100 -3.92 -1.83 15.97
C PRO A 100 -2.49 -1.70 16.54
N VAL A 101 -1.51 -1.33 15.71
CA VAL A 101 -0.08 -1.22 16.08
C VAL A 101 0.21 0.02 16.93
N LYS A 102 -0.62 1.07 16.90
CA LYS A 102 -0.37 2.31 17.66
C LYS A 102 -1.01 2.34 19.05
N ALA A 103 -1.97 1.46 19.33
CA ALA A 103 -2.65 1.41 20.63
C ALA A 103 -1.80 0.75 21.73
N SER A 104 -0.71 0.06 21.37
CA SER A 104 0.25 -0.53 22.30
C SER A 104 1.56 0.25 22.34
N GLY A 105 1.62 1.30 23.17
CA GLY A 105 2.87 1.78 23.76
C GLY A 105 3.79 2.65 22.89
N LYS A 106 4.19 3.79 23.47
CA LYS A 106 5.29 4.63 22.99
C LYS A 106 6.62 3.86 23.01
N GLN A 107 7.45 4.14 21.99
CA GLN A 107 8.92 3.98 21.91
C GLN A 107 9.53 2.61 22.21
N LYS A 108 10.10 1.98 21.17
CA LYS A 108 11.55 1.65 21.15
C LYS A 108 12.04 1.24 19.77
N ASP A 109 13.18 1.83 19.43
CA ASP A 109 14.29 1.30 18.64
C ASP A 109 14.20 1.23 17.10
N LYS A 110 14.95 2.17 16.54
CA LYS A 110 15.44 2.30 15.16
C LYS A 110 16.58 1.32 14.91
N ALA A 111 16.37 0.04 15.21
CA ALA A 111 17.34 -1.03 14.98
C ALA A 111 16.60 -2.28 14.48
N GLU A 112 17.06 -2.80 13.34
CA GLU A 112 16.65 -4.08 12.75
C GLU A 112 15.22 -4.16 12.18
N MET A 113 14.97 -3.38 11.13
CA MET A 113 14.06 -3.82 10.06
C MET A 113 14.72 -4.96 9.26
N THR A 114 14.95 -6.13 9.86
CA THR A 114 15.15 -7.40 9.11
C THR A 114 13.81 -7.95 8.64
N SER A 115 12.95 -7.04 8.15
CA SER A 115 11.55 -7.31 7.86
C SER A 115 11.38 -7.89 6.46
N LYS A 116 10.37 -8.77 6.35
CA LYS A 116 9.85 -9.56 5.21
C LYS A 116 9.72 -8.87 3.84
N TRP A 117 10.06 -7.60 3.73
CA TRP A 117 10.00 -6.74 2.55
C TRP A 117 11.38 -6.22 2.13
N GLU A 118 12.45 -7.02 2.25
CA GLU A 118 13.80 -6.64 1.80
C GLU A 118 13.87 -6.18 0.34
N VAL A 119 12.92 -6.61 -0.49
CA VAL A 119 12.79 -6.23 -1.91
C VAL A 119 12.40 -4.75 -2.11
N LEU A 120 11.85 -4.11 -1.09
CA LEU A 120 11.43 -2.70 -1.13
C LEU A 120 12.49 -1.75 -0.56
N ARG A 121 13.72 -2.22 -0.30
CA ARG A 121 14.82 -1.32 0.07
C ARG A 121 15.35 -0.60 -1.16
N ASP A 122 15.56 0.71 -1.01
CA ASP A 122 16.12 1.59 -2.04
C ASP A 122 17.54 1.15 -2.48
N ASP A 123 18.21 0.33 -1.66
CA ASP A 123 19.53 -0.25 -1.91
C ASP A 123 19.58 -1.23 -3.10
N PHE A 124 18.43 -1.75 -3.56
CA PHE A 124 18.36 -2.69 -4.67
C PHE A 124 18.25 -2.02 -6.06
N LEU A 125 17.87 -0.74 -6.12
CA LEU A 125 17.60 -0.08 -7.40
C LEU A 125 18.82 0.58 -8.03
N VAL A 126 19.90 0.81 -7.29
CA VAL A 126 21.06 1.51 -7.82
C VAL A 126 22.31 1.01 -7.10
N ASN A 127 23.04 0.10 -7.75
CA ASN A 127 24.45 -0.13 -7.46
C ASN A 127 25.11 1.25 -7.25
N SER A 128 25.62 1.53 -6.05
CA SER A 128 26.15 2.82 -5.61
C SER A 128 27.36 3.33 -6.44
N ASN A 129 27.65 2.66 -7.56
CA ASN A 129 28.64 3.01 -8.57
C ASN A 129 28.07 3.75 -9.80
N PHE A 130 26.76 4.04 -9.88
CA PHE A 130 26.20 4.85 -10.98
C PHE A 130 26.49 6.35 -10.89
N ASN A 131 27.17 6.83 -9.83
CA ASN A 131 27.72 8.18 -9.81
C ASN A 131 28.89 8.38 -10.81
N ASN A 132 29.35 7.31 -11.48
CA ASN A 132 30.33 7.35 -12.56
C ASN A 132 29.71 7.40 -13.97
N LEU A 133 28.39 7.61 -14.08
CA LEU A 133 27.71 7.78 -15.37
C LEU A 133 27.45 9.27 -15.69
N LYS A 134 28.45 10.13 -15.46
CA LYS A 134 28.35 11.59 -15.71
C LYS A 134 28.99 12.06 -17.03
N ASP A 135 29.57 11.15 -17.80
CA ASP A 135 30.19 11.45 -19.11
C ASP A 135 29.81 10.44 -20.23
N TRP A 136 28.68 9.75 -20.09
CA TRP A 136 28.29 8.65 -21.00
C TRP A 136 27.83 9.07 -22.41
N ASP A 137 27.73 10.38 -22.69
CA ASP A 137 27.33 10.92 -23.99
C ASP A 137 28.39 11.82 -24.64
N LYS A 138 29.64 11.79 -24.15
CA LYS A 138 30.75 12.47 -24.83
C LYS A 138 31.43 11.49 -25.79
N LYS A 139 30.89 11.38 -27.00
CA LYS A 139 31.57 10.68 -28.10
C LYS A 139 32.84 11.44 -28.52
N LYS A 140 33.88 10.64 -28.80
CA LYS A 140 35.10 10.98 -29.56
C LYS A 140 34.76 11.44 -30.97
#